data_AF-A0A818R4E1-F1
#
_entry.id   AF-A0A818R4E1-F1
#
_cell.length_a   1.000
_cell.length_b   1.000
_cell.length_c   1.000
_cell.angle_alpha   90.00
_cell.angle_beta   90.00
_cell.angle_gamma   90.00
#
_symmetry.space_group_name_H-M   'P 1'
#
loop_
_entity.id
_entity.type
_entity.pdbx_description
1 polymer ?
#
loop_
_entity_poly.entity_id
_entity_poly.type
_entity_poly.pdbx_seq_one_letter_code
_entity_poly.pdbx_strand_id
1 'polypeptide(L)' 'MFIESRDIDDDIQMSEFALQKNVPLELADLGLLATVGPRIIHFYDKLCVVVPSTDSGKIRDSNKIMLMR' A
#
# COMPACT_ATOMS: atom_id res chain seq x y z
N MET A 1 -41.43 7.83 -9.45
CA MET A 1 -40.20 7.43 -8.75
C MET A 1 -39.46 6.49 -9.68
N PHE A 2 -38.39 6.93 -10.32
CA PHE A 2 -37.59 6.08 -11.20
C PHE A 2 -36.59 5.33 -10.32
N ILE A 3 -36.58 4.01 -10.39
CA ILE A 3 -35.51 3.21 -9.80
C ILE A 3 -34.40 3.22 -10.84
N GLU A 4 -33.29 3.90 -10.54
CA GLU A 4 -32.07 3.77 -11.34
C GLU A 4 -31.52 2.36 -11.13
N SER A 5 -31.68 1.51 -12.13
CA SER A 5 -31.01 0.21 -12.18
C SER A 5 -29.57 0.40 -12.65
N ARG A 6 -28.61 -0.19 -11.94
CA ARG A 6 -27.25 -0.39 -12.45
C ARG A 6 -27.18 -1.76 -13.13
N ASP A 7 -26.49 -1.84 -14.25
CA ASP A 7 -26.19 -3.09 -14.90
C ASP A 7 -25.05 -3.81 -14.17
N ILE A 8 -24.93 -5.11 -14.43
CA ILE A 8 -23.81 -5.92 -13.92
C ILE A 8 -22.52 -5.34 -14.53
N ASP A 9 -21.49 -5.19 -13.69
CA ASP A 9 -20.17 -4.66 -14.06
C ASP A 9 -20.12 -3.15 -14.42
N ASP A 10 -21.15 -2.37 -14.06
CA ASP A 10 -21.18 -0.91 -14.27
C ASP A 10 -19.99 -0.16 -13.63
N ASP A 11 -19.56 -0.63 -12.45
CA ASP A 11 -18.52 0.04 -11.65
C ASP A 11 -17.12 -0.56 -11.89
N ILE A 12 -17.02 -1.87 -12.12
CA ILE A 12 -15.75 -2.59 -12.38
C ILE A 12 -16.04 -3.74 -13.33
N GLN A 13 -15.37 -3.77 -14.48
CA GLN A 13 -15.52 -4.86 -15.44
C GLN A 13 -14.79 -6.13 -15.00
N MET A 14 -15.44 -7.29 -15.15
CA MET A 14 -14.77 -8.56 -14.97
C MET A 14 -13.56 -8.68 -15.91
N SER A 15 -12.38 -8.97 -15.34
CA SER A 15 -11.08 -9.07 -16.03
C SER A 15 -10.36 -7.76 -16.32
N GLU A 16 -10.88 -6.62 -15.86
CA GLU A 16 -10.14 -5.36 -15.86
C GLU A 16 -9.12 -5.33 -14.72
N PHE A 17 -8.00 -4.63 -14.94
CA PHE A 17 -7.03 -4.37 -13.88
C PHE A 17 -7.60 -3.34 -12.90
N ALA A 18 -8.11 -3.81 -11.76
CA ALA A 18 -8.65 -2.94 -10.70
C ALA A 18 -7.58 -1.98 -10.11
N LEU A 19 -6.30 -2.34 -10.16
CA LEU A 19 -5.20 -1.54 -9.62
C LEU A 19 -4.00 -1.53 -10.58
N GLN A 20 -3.27 -0.41 -10.58
CA GLN A 20 -2.03 -0.29 -11.34
C GLN A 20 -0.85 -0.93 -10.61
N LYS A 21 -0.01 -1.64 -11.37
CA LYS A 21 1.23 -2.21 -10.84
C LYS A 21 2.25 -1.10 -10.57
N ASN A 22 3.09 -1.29 -9.55
CA ASN A 22 4.18 -0.38 -9.15
C ASN A 22 3.72 0.96 -8.56
N VAL A 23 2.47 1.07 -8.14
CA VAL A 23 1.96 2.23 -7.41
C VAL A 23 1.88 1.87 -5.92
N PRO A 24 2.26 2.77 -5.00
CA PRO A 24 2.01 2.58 -3.58
C PRO A 24 0.52 2.38 -3.32
N LEU A 25 0.18 1.43 -2.45
CA LEU A 25 -1.22 1.20 -2.10
C LEU A 25 -1.68 2.21 -1.06
N GLU A 26 -2.79 2.85 -1.36
CA GLU A 26 -3.50 3.75 -0.47
C GLU A 26 -4.66 3.03 0.24
N LEU A 27 -5.28 3.71 1.20
CA LEU A 27 -6.38 3.15 1.97
C LEU A 27 -7.58 2.76 1.08
N ALA A 28 -7.84 3.55 0.03
CA ALA A 28 -8.92 3.28 -0.92
C ALA A 28 -8.68 1.96 -1.69
N ASP A 29 -7.43 1.68 -2.05
CA ASP A 29 -7.06 0.47 -2.80
C ASP A 29 -7.30 -0.79 -1.97
N LEU A 30 -7.10 -0.72 -0.64
CA LEU A 30 -7.40 -1.83 0.26
C LEU A 30 -8.91 -2.13 0.30
N GLY A 31 -9.76 -1.11 0.21
CA GLY A 31 -11.21 -1.26 0.09
C GLY A 31 -11.62 -1.89 -1.24
N LEU A 32 -10.98 -1.47 -2.33
CA LEU A 32 -11.18 -2.06 -3.65
C LEU A 32 -10.77 -3.53 -3.69
N LEU A 33 -9.61 -3.87 -3.12
CA LEU A 33 -9.15 -5.24 -2.98
C LEU A 33 -10.14 -6.08 -2.15
N ALA A 34 -10.62 -5.55 -1.02
CA ALA A 34 -11.63 -6.24 -0.22
C ALA A 34 -12.93 -6.52 -1.00
N THR A 35 -13.30 -5.61 -1.92
CA THR A 35 -14.51 -5.71 -2.73
C THR A 35 -14.36 -6.74 -3.85
N VAL A 36 -13.21 -6.77 -4.53
CA VAL A 36 -12.91 -7.75 -5.60
C VAL A 36 -12.63 -9.14 -5.04
N GLY A 37 -12.24 -9.25 -3.77
CA GLY A 37 -12.05 -10.52 -3.06
C GLY A 37 -10.92 -11.43 -3.57
N PRO A 38 -9.72 -10.91 -3.91
CA PRO A 38 -8.60 -11.76 -4.29
C PRO A 38 -8.15 -12.61 -3.09
N ARG A 39 -7.82 -13.88 -3.35
CA ARG A 39 -7.35 -14.81 -2.29
C ARG A 39 -5.92 -14.53 -1.84
N ILE A 40 -5.07 -14.03 -2.74
CA ILE A 40 -3.66 -13.76 -2.51
C ILE A 40 -3.30 -12.48 -3.26
N ILE A 41 -2.54 -11.59 -2.61
CA ILE A 41 -2.04 -10.35 -3.20
C ILE A 41 -0.52 -10.38 -3.09
N HIS A 42 0.17 -10.06 -4.19
CA HIS A 42 1.63 -9.99 -4.24
C HIS A 42 2.10 -8.56 -4.10
N PHE A 43 2.98 -8.31 -3.13
CA PHE A 43 3.60 -7.01 -2.87
C PHE A 43 5.10 -7.10 -3.12
N TYR A 44 5.73 -5.96 -3.38
CA TYR A 44 7.18 -5.88 -3.31
C TYR A 44 7.64 -5.89 -1.86
N ASP A 45 8.72 -6.61 -1.59
CA ASP A 45 9.35 -6.63 -0.28
C ASP A 45 9.83 -5.23 0.11
N LYS A 46 9.77 -4.92 1.40
CA LYS A 46 10.32 -3.67 1.93
C LYS A 46 11.83 -3.66 1.75
N LEU A 47 12.37 -2.55 1.26
CA LEU A 47 13.82 -2.35 1.17
C LEU A 47 14.44 -2.41 2.57
N CYS A 48 15.46 -3.25 2.73
CA CYS A 48 16.23 -3.35 3.96
C CYS A 48 17.41 -2.37 3.91
N VAL A 49 17.48 -1.44 4.85
CA VAL A 49 18.56 -0.44 4.96
C VAL A 49 19.23 -0.56 6.32
N VAL A 50 20.56 -0.67 6.33
CA VAL A 50 21.37 -0.74 7.55
C VAL A 50 21.81 0.66 7.96
N VAL A 51 21.48 1.09 9.18
CA VAL A 51 21.87 2.40 9.73
C VAL A 51 22.85 2.20 10.90
N PRO A 52 24.17 2.19 10.63
CA PRO A 52 25.18 2.11 11.69
C PRO A 52 25.31 3.46 12.40
N SER A 53 25.81 3.40 13.63
CA SER A 53 26.24 4.57 14.38
C SER A 53 27.55 4.25 15.09
N THR A 54 28.44 5.23 15.15
CA THR A 54 29.76 5.12 15.76
C THR A 54 29.83 6.02 16.97
N ASP A 55 30.43 5.52 18.06
CA ASP A 55 30.49 6.22 19.33
C ASP A 55 31.49 7.39 19.27
N SER A 56 30.99 8.62 19.26
CA SER A 56 31.80 9.84 19.29
C SER A 56 31.78 10.53 20.66
N GLY A 57 31.25 9.88 21.70
CA GLY A 57 31.14 10.41 23.06
C GLY A 57 29.79 10.11 23.74
N LYS A 58 29.64 10.51 25.02
CA LYS A 58 28.49 10.16 25.88
C LYS A 58 27.16 10.90 25.59
N ILE A 59 26.91 11.32 24.34
CA ILE A 59 25.64 11.94 23.96
C ILE A 59 24.71 10.90 23.31
N ARG A 60 23.40 11.11 23.46
CA ARG A 60 22.39 10.25 22.81
C ARG A 60 22.44 10.46 21.30
N ASP A 61 22.56 9.37 20.54
CA ASP A 61 22.50 9.41 19.08
C ASP A 61 21.06 9.68 18.59
N SER A 62 20.80 10.93 18.23
CA SER A 62 19.55 11.37 17.60
C SER A 62 19.50 11.10 16.11
N ASN A 63 20.66 10.94 15.43
CA ASN A 63 20.73 10.80 13.98
C ASN A 63 20.20 9.43 13.55
N LYS A 64 20.58 8.37 14.26
CA LYS A 64 20.02 7.04 14.01
C LYS A 64 18.51 6.98 14.24
N ILE A 65 18.00 7.73 15.24
CA ILE A 65 16.55 7.82 15.47
C ILE A 65 15.85 8.58 14.34
N MET A 66 16.43 9.70 13.91
CA MET A 66 15.90 10.52 12.82
C MET A 66 15.82 9.75 11.51
N LEU A 67 16.83 8.93 11.19
CA LEU A 67 16.87 8.15 9.94
C LEU A 67 15.96 6.91 9.93
N MET A 68 15.45 6.48 11.10
CA MET A 68 14.54 5.35 11.22
C MET A 68 13.06 5.76 11.35
N ARG A 69 12.76 7.05 11.36
CA ARG A 69 11.39 7.60 11.36
C ARG A 69 10.96 7.98 9.96
#